data_AF-A0AAE2C234-F1
#
_entry.id   AF-A0AAE2C234-F1
#
_cell.length_a   1.000
_cell.length_b   1.000
_cell.length_c   1.000
_cell.angle_alpha   90.00
_cell.angle_beta   90.00
_cell.angle_gamma   90.00
#
_symmetry.space_group_name_H-M   'P 1'
#
loop_
_entity.id
_entity.type
_entity.pdbx_description
1 polymer ?
#
loop_
_entity_poly.entity_id
_entity_poly.type
_entity_poly.pdbx_seq_one_letter_code
_entity_poly.pdbx_strand_id
1 'polypeptide(L)'
;MHTISPFFIYAIGFLSFCIILALKFSNVIETSEFSNKTTTMATEKKGIKETFYISHGSPTLSIDNSLPARHFLKSFRQKVLSEKPKAILIISGHWETTEPAVNAVSGPSETIYDFYGFPDVMYKLKYPAPGAPELAIRVKELLLKSGFGSVHVDKKRGLDHGAWVPLMLMYPEADIPVCQLSVQTHKDAAHITVWGRRWHR
;
A
#
# COMPACT_ATOMS: atom_id res chain seq x y z
N MET A 1 6.86 13.40 39.47
CA MET A 1 7.09 14.80 39.02
C MET A 1 8.43 14.79 38.29
N HIS A 2 8.59 15.06 37.00
CA HIS A 2 7.73 15.56 35.94
C HIS A 2 8.07 14.82 34.64
N THR A 3 7.04 14.58 33.83
CA THR A 3 7.10 14.12 32.44
C THR A 3 7.65 15.23 31.54
N ILE A 4 8.61 14.89 30.68
CA ILE A 4 9.02 15.75 29.55
C ILE A 4 8.46 15.11 28.27
N SER A 5 7.58 15.89 27.63
CA SER A 5 6.87 15.61 26.39
C SER A 5 7.79 15.58 25.18
N PRO A 6 7.70 14.60 24.27
CA PRO A 6 8.12 14.74 22.89
C PRO A 6 6.89 14.97 21.99
N PHE A 7 7.13 15.47 20.77
CA PHE A 7 6.14 15.80 19.73
C PHE A 7 5.63 17.25 19.71
N PHE A 8 6.57 18.19 19.73
CA PHE A 8 6.51 19.32 18.79
C PHE A 8 7.23 18.88 17.50
N ILE A 9 6.48 18.53 16.45
CA ILE A 9 7.03 18.45 15.09
C ILE A 9 6.56 19.71 14.37
N TYR A 10 7.52 20.60 14.16
CA TYR A 10 7.39 21.82 13.37
C TYR A 10 6.99 21.49 11.93
N ALA A 11 6.00 22.23 11.43
CA ALA A 11 5.65 22.30 10.03
C ALA A 11 6.78 22.97 9.24
N ILE A 12 7.49 22.18 8.42
CA ILE A 12 8.34 22.67 7.34
C ILE A 12 8.08 21.78 6.12
N GLY A 13 7.45 22.37 5.10
CA GLY A 13 7.51 22.02 3.67
C GLY A 13 7.31 20.56 3.23
N PHE A 14 6.15 20.27 2.63
CA PHE A 14 5.99 19.28 1.54
C PHE A 14 6.63 17.88 1.75
N LEU A 15 6.60 17.29 2.94
CA LEU A 15 6.80 15.85 3.06
C LEU A 15 5.49 15.11 2.80
N SER A 16 5.24 14.81 1.53
CA SER A 16 4.30 13.75 1.18
C SER A 16 4.94 12.42 1.57
N PHE A 17 4.23 11.56 2.30
CA PHE A 17 4.72 10.27 2.77
C PHE A 17 3.83 9.14 2.23
N CYS A 18 4.32 7.90 2.17
CA CYS A 18 3.49 6.73 1.84
C CYS A 18 3.66 5.62 2.89
N ILE A 19 2.57 4.96 3.24
CA ILE A 19 2.58 3.74 4.06
C ILE A 19 2.30 2.57 3.11
N ILE A 20 3.22 1.61 3.05
CA ILE A 20 3.06 0.41 2.22
C ILE A 20 2.69 -0.76 3.14
N LEU A 21 1.43 -1.18 3.07
CA LEU A 21 0.91 -2.31 3.82
C LEU A 21 0.88 -3.55 2.91
N ALA A 22 1.83 -4.47 3.12
CA ALA A 22 1.83 -5.75 2.42
C ALA A 22 0.90 -6.73 3.16
N LEU A 23 -0.19 -7.16 2.54
CA LEU A 23 -1.14 -8.10 3.15
C LEU A 23 -1.14 -9.43 2.37
N LYS A 24 -1.07 -10.54 3.10
CA LYS A 24 -1.47 -11.85 2.59
C LYS A 24 -2.79 -12.23 3.25
N PHE A 25 -3.88 -12.28 2.47
CA PHE A 25 -5.12 -12.86 2.95
C PHE A 25 -5.01 -14.38 2.96
N SER A 26 -5.28 -14.97 4.14
CA SER A 26 -5.54 -16.40 4.29
C SER A 26 -7.05 -16.62 4.39
N ASN A 27 -7.49 -17.67 3.69
CA ASN A 27 -8.80 -18.35 3.70
C ASN A 27 -9.86 -17.81 2.73
N VAL A 28 -9.81 -18.35 1.50
CA VAL A 28 -11.02 -18.72 0.75
C VAL A 28 -11.58 -19.96 1.46
N ILE A 29 -12.77 -19.85 2.05
CA ILE A 29 -13.53 -21.03 2.46
C ILE A 29 -14.19 -21.55 1.17
N GLU A 30 -13.58 -22.55 0.54
CA GLU A 30 -14.29 -23.38 -0.43
C GLU A 30 -15.27 -24.26 0.36
N THR A 31 -16.55 -23.97 0.26
CA THR A 31 -17.60 -24.88 0.71
C THR A 31 -17.69 -26.04 -0.27
N SER A 32 -17.03 -27.15 0.05
CA SER A 32 -17.39 -28.45 -0.51
C SER A 32 -17.89 -29.35 0.61
N GLU A 33 -19.20 -29.61 0.59
CA GLU A 33 -19.78 -30.76 1.30
C GLU A 33 -19.29 -32.04 0.60
N PHE A 34 -18.48 -32.87 1.26
CA PHE A 34 -18.77 -34.30 1.46
C PHE A 34 -17.73 -35.03 2.34
N SER A 35 -18.22 -35.59 3.44
CA SER A 35 -17.90 -36.88 4.09
C SER A 35 -16.43 -37.37 4.31
N ASN A 36 -16.11 -37.47 5.61
CA ASN A 36 -15.34 -38.50 6.33
C ASN A 36 -13.80 -38.64 6.21
N LYS A 37 -13.17 -38.41 7.37
CA LYS A 37 -11.96 -39.04 7.95
C LYS A 37 -10.72 -39.15 7.05
N THR A 38 -9.81 -38.20 7.22
CA THR A 38 -8.37 -38.43 7.47
C THR A 38 -7.80 -37.15 8.09
N THR A 39 -7.17 -37.26 9.25
CA THR A 39 -6.43 -36.17 9.89
C THR A 39 -5.18 -35.86 9.05
N THR A 40 -5.32 -35.03 8.03
CA THR A 40 -4.18 -34.33 7.44
C THR A 40 -3.85 -33.15 8.33
N MET A 41 -2.69 -33.19 8.96
CA MET A 41 -2.07 -32.03 9.61
C MET A 41 -1.88 -30.93 8.55
N ALA A 42 -2.86 -30.05 8.42
CA ALA A 42 -2.75 -28.87 7.58
C ALA A 42 -1.66 -27.99 8.21
N THR A 43 -0.50 -27.92 7.56
CA THR A 43 0.51 -26.92 7.88
C THR A 43 -0.09 -25.54 7.64
N GLU A 44 -0.50 -24.84 8.70
CA GLU A 44 -0.86 -23.43 8.62
C GLU A 44 0.33 -22.66 8.04
N LYS A 45 0.20 -22.22 6.79
CA LYS A 45 1.18 -21.33 6.17
C LYS A 45 1.03 -19.97 6.85
N LYS A 46 1.92 -19.67 7.81
CA LYS A 46 2.01 -18.38 8.52
C LYS A 46 1.97 -17.25 7.49
N GLY A 47 0.92 -16.43 7.52
CA GLY A 47 0.75 -15.31 6.59
C GLY A 47 1.74 -14.19 6.85
N ILE A 48 2.07 -13.42 5.80
CA ILE A 48 2.80 -12.15 5.91
C ILE A 48 1.91 -11.19 6.71
N LYS A 49 2.40 -10.72 7.85
CA LYS A 49 1.73 -9.76 8.75
C LYS A 49 2.47 -8.42 8.82
N GLU A 50 3.51 -8.25 8.02
CA GLU A 50 4.43 -7.13 8.07
C GLU A 50 3.81 -5.88 7.41
N THR A 51 3.83 -4.78 8.16
CA THR A 51 3.47 -3.45 7.67
C THR A 51 4.74 -2.62 7.54
N PHE A 52 4.92 -1.89 6.43
CA PHE A 52 6.09 -1.06 6.22
C PHE A 52 5.70 0.41 6.06
N TYR A 53 6.49 1.28 6.68
CA TYR A 53 6.47 2.71 6.40
C TYR A 53 7.62 3.01 5.44
N ILE A 54 7.32 3.46 4.21
CA ILE A 54 8.32 3.68 3.18
C ILE A 54 8.16 5.10 2.64
N SER A 55 9.13 5.95 2.94
CA SER A 55 9.23 7.24 2.27
C SER A 55 9.47 7.01 0.78
N HIS A 56 8.60 7.56 -0.07
CA HIS A 56 8.75 7.48 -1.52
C HIS A 56 9.76 8.49 -2.07
N GLY A 57 10.16 9.48 -1.25
CA GLY A 57 11.17 10.47 -1.59
C GLY A 57 10.81 11.35 -2.79
N SER A 58 11.81 12.02 -3.36
CA SER A 58 11.64 12.76 -4.61
C SER A 58 11.33 11.80 -5.78
N PRO A 59 10.54 12.21 -6.79
CA PRO A 59 10.37 11.48 -8.04
C PRO A 59 11.69 11.02 -8.69
N THR A 60 12.80 11.76 -8.47
CA THR A 60 14.14 11.39 -8.97
C THR A 60 14.64 10.04 -8.46
N LEU A 61 14.08 9.50 -7.37
CA LEU A 61 14.37 8.15 -6.88
C LEU A 61 14.21 7.08 -7.96
N SER A 62 13.36 7.33 -8.95
CA SER A 62 13.12 6.48 -10.12
C SER A 62 14.31 6.36 -11.07
N ILE A 63 15.23 7.34 -11.11
CA ILE A 63 16.34 7.40 -12.08
C ILE A 63 17.72 7.65 -11.46
N ASP A 64 17.79 8.30 -10.31
CA ASP A 64 19.06 8.76 -9.71
C ASP A 64 19.74 7.63 -8.92
N ASN A 65 20.82 7.09 -9.49
CA ASN A 65 21.61 6.02 -8.89
C ASN A 65 22.54 6.48 -7.76
N SER A 66 22.65 7.78 -7.47
CA SER A 66 23.44 8.26 -6.32
C SER A 66 22.69 8.12 -4.99
N LEU A 67 21.36 7.95 -5.02
CA LEU A 67 20.51 7.96 -3.83
C LEU A 67 20.59 6.63 -3.05
N PRO A 68 21.02 6.62 -1.78
CA PRO A 68 21.07 5.41 -0.96
C PRO A 68 19.71 4.72 -0.80
N ALA A 69 18.62 5.51 -0.72
CA ALA A 69 17.26 4.98 -0.63
C ALA A 69 16.88 4.11 -1.84
N ARG A 70 17.38 4.44 -3.04
CA ARG A 70 17.14 3.65 -4.26
C ARG A 70 17.77 2.27 -4.14
N HIS A 71 19.01 2.20 -3.66
CA HIS A 71 19.71 0.94 -3.44
C HIS A 71 19.03 0.10 -2.36
N PHE A 72 18.56 0.74 -1.29
CA PHE A 72 17.78 0.06 -0.25
C PHE A 72 16.53 -0.60 -0.84
N LEU A 73 15.71 0.14 -1.59
CA LEU A 73 14.47 -0.38 -2.19
C LEU A 73 14.75 -1.49 -3.21
N LYS A 74 15.80 -1.36 -4.03
CA LYS A 74 16.24 -2.44 -4.93
C LYS A 74 16.65 -3.72 -4.19
N SER A 75 17.18 -3.58 -2.98
CA SER A 75 17.56 -4.73 -2.13
C SER A 75 16.44 -5.23 -1.22
N PHE A 76 15.24 -4.65 -1.28
CA PHE A 76 14.16 -4.89 -0.31
C PHE A 76 13.76 -6.36 -0.23
N ARG A 77 13.60 -7.04 -1.38
CA ARG A 77 13.28 -8.47 -1.43
C ARG A 77 14.34 -9.35 -0.77
N GLN A 78 15.60 -8.94 -0.81
CA GLN A 78 16.70 -9.73 -0.25
C GLN A 78 16.89 -9.46 1.24
N LYS A 79 16.69 -8.20 1.68
CA LYS A 79 17.04 -7.75 3.03
C LYS A 79 15.86 -7.65 3.99
N VAL A 80 14.64 -7.49 3.47
CA VAL A 80 13.47 -7.13 4.29
C VAL A 80 12.36 -8.16 4.15
N LEU A 81 11.91 -8.45 2.92
CA LEU A 81 10.80 -9.36 2.68
C LEU A 81 11.11 -10.31 1.52
N SER A 82 11.63 -11.49 1.87
CA SER A 82 11.98 -12.54 0.89
C SER A 82 10.76 -13.21 0.27
N GLU A 83 9.68 -13.35 1.03
CA GLU A 83 8.43 -13.91 0.51
C GLU A 83 7.66 -12.85 -0.30
N LYS A 84 7.43 -13.15 -1.57
CA LYS A 84 6.64 -12.28 -2.46
C LYS A 84 5.17 -12.21 -2.00
N PRO A 85 4.60 -11.01 -1.76
CA PRO A 85 3.21 -10.88 -1.36
C PRO A 85 2.26 -11.22 -2.51
N LYS A 86 1.06 -11.68 -2.16
CA LYS A 86 -0.01 -11.98 -3.14
C LYS A 86 -0.71 -10.72 -3.66
N ALA A 87 -0.75 -9.67 -2.85
CA ALA A 87 -1.25 -8.35 -3.21
C ALA A 87 -0.63 -7.31 -2.26
N ILE A 88 -0.66 -6.04 -2.64
CA ILE A 88 -0.12 -4.92 -1.84
C ILE A 88 -1.21 -3.86 -1.69
N LEU A 89 -1.43 -3.40 -0.45
CA LEU A 89 -2.22 -2.21 -0.16
C LEU A 89 -1.28 -1.04 0.09
N ILE A 90 -1.36 0.01 -0.71
CA ILE A 90 -0.59 1.25 -0.50
C ILE A 90 -1.52 2.35 -0.01
N ILE A 91 -1.18 2.93 1.13
CA ILE A 91 -1.80 4.15 1.61
C ILE A 91 -0.93 5.30 1.13
N SER A 92 -1.42 6.06 0.14
CA SER A 92 -0.62 7.10 -0.50
C SER A 92 -0.93 8.48 0.03
N GLY A 93 0.11 9.23 0.42
CA GLY A 93 0.00 10.65 0.76
C GLY A 93 -0.30 11.55 -0.44
N HIS A 94 -0.18 11.06 -1.67
CA HIS A 94 -0.56 11.80 -2.89
C HIS A 94 -2.03 11.64 -3.29
N TRP A 95 -2.76 10.81 -2.54
CA TRP A 95 -4.19 10.65 -2.76
C TRP A 95 -4.97 11.12 -1.55
N GLU A 96 -5.30 12.40 -1.55
CA GLU A 96 -6.15 13.00 -0.52
C GLU A 96 -7.62 13.05 -0.97
N THR A 97 -8.53 12.65 -0.09
CA THR A 97 -9.97 12.71 -0.33
C THR A 97 -10.72 13.08 0.96
N THR A 98 -11.97 13.54 0.84
CA THR A 98 -12.83 13.85 2.02
C THR A 98 -13.26 12.59 2.78
N GLU A 99 -13.61 11.52 2.04
CA GLU A 99 -13.98 10.22 2.59
C GLU A 99 -12.97 9.16 2.10
N PRO A 100 -12.72 8.06 2.84
CA PRO A 100 -11.81 7.03 2.37
C PRO A 100 -12.18 6.54 0.98
N ALA A 101 -11.20 6.43 0.11
CA ALA A 101 -11.35 5.92 -1.24
C ALA A 101 -10.32 4.83 -1.50
N VAL A 102 -10.75 3.74 -2.13
CA VAL A 102 -9.87 2.68 -2.60
C VAL A 102 -9.95 2.57 -4.11
N ASN A 103 -8.84 2.26 -4.79
CA ASN A 103 -8.91 1.96 -6.21
C ASN A 103 -9.19 0.46 -6.42
N ALA A 104 -9.97 0.13 -7.45
CA ALA A 104 -10.38 -1.23 -7.81
C ALA A 104 -10.30 -1.43 -9.32
N VAL A 105 -9.12 -1.11 -9.88
CA VAL A 105 -8.85 -1.26 -11.32
C VAL A 105 -8.90 -2.74 -11.70
N SER A 106 -9.54 -3.04 -12.83
CA SER A 106 -9.50 -4.38 -13.44
C SER A 106 -8.42 -4.40 -14.52
N GLY A 107 -7.41 -5.26 -14.36
CA GLY A 107 -6.25 -5.30 -15.27
C GLY A 107 -5.13 -4.33 -14.88
N PRO A 108 -4.21 -3.99 -15.79
CA PRO A 108 -3.04 -3.15 -15.48
C PRO A 108 -3.45 -1.73 -15.04
N SER A 109 -2.85 -1.26 -13.96
CA SER A 109 -3.06 0.11 -13.47
C SER A 109 -2.34 1.13 -14.35
N GLU A 110 -2.99 2.26 -14.61
CA GLU A 110 -2.31 3.40 -15.24
C GLU A 110 -1.25 3.99 -14.31
N THR A 111 -0.14 4.45 -14.89
CA THR A 111 0.88 5.22 -14.13
C THR A 111 0.50 6.69 -14.14
N ILE A 112 0.23 7.25 -12.96
CA ILE A 112 -0.09 8.67 -12.76
C ILE A 112 1.23 9.44 -12.54
N TYR A 113 1.39 10.55 -13.26
CA TYR A 113 2.48 11.50 -13.08
C TYR A 113 1.93 12.76 -12.39
N ASP A 114 1.95 12.74 -11.08
CA ASP A 114 1.50 13.79 -10.16
C ASP A 114 2.66 14.73 -9.75
N PHE A 115 3.69 14.83 -10.60
CA PHE A 115 4.85 15.70 -10.43
C PHE A 115 5.23 16.38 -11.75
N TYR A 116 5.85 17.56 -11.68
CA TYR A 116 6.21 18.39 -12.84
C TYR A 116 7.64 18.95 -12.72
N GLY A 117 8.22 19.36 -13.85
CA GLY A 117 9.55 20.00 -13.88
C GLY A 117 10.74 19.04 -13.83
N PHE A 118 10.51 17.74 -14.04
CA PHE A 118 11.55 16.71 -14.03
C PHE A 118 11.97 16.30 -15.46
N PRO A 119 13.10 15.58 -15.64
CA PRO A 119 13.54 15.12 -16.96
C PRO A 119 12.51 14.22 -17.68
N ASP A 120 12.38 14.38 -19.00
CA ASP A 120 11.42 13.66 -19.85
C ASP A 120 11.44 12.14 -19.70
N VAL A 121 12.61 11.57 -19.42
CA VAL A 121 12.77 10.12 -19.23
C VAL A 121 11.87 9.59 -18.10
N MET A 122 11.56 10.40 -17.08
CA MET A 122 10.71 10.00 -15.96
C MET A 122 9.24 9.83 -16.37
N TYR A 123 8.76 10.65 -17.31
CA TYR A 123 7.40 10.56 -17.86
C TYR A 123 7.22 9.39 -18.84
N LYS A 124 8.32 8.73 -19.23
CA LYS A 124 8.30 7.52 -20.06
C LYS A 124 8.28 6.23 -19.22
N LEU A 125 8.61 6.31 -17.93
CA LEU A 125 8.58 5.16 -17.03
C LEU A 125 7.14 4.71 -16.80
N LYS A 126 6.90 3.40 -16.87
CA LYS A 126 5.59 2.79 -16.60
C LYS A 126 5.74 1.72 -15.54
N TYR A 127 4.70 1.57 -14.73
CA TYR A 127 4.60 0.48 -13.76
C TYR A 127 3.20 -0.13 -13.83
N PRO A 128 2.95 -1.04 -14.79
CA PRO A 128 1.61 -1.54 -15.12
C PRO A 128 1.18 -2.67 -14.18
N ALA A 129 1.29 -2.46 -12.86
CA ALA A 129 0.89 -3.49 -11.90
C ALA A 129 -0.62 -3.79 -12.01
N PRO A 130 -1.03 -5.07 -11.96
CA PRO A 130 -2.44 -5.43 -11.93
C PRO A 130 -3.16 -4.70 -10.79
N GLY A 131 -4.36 -4.20 -11.03
CA GLY A 131 -5.24 -3.75 -9.95
C GLY A 131 -5.68 -4.93 -9.07
N ALA A 132 -6.01 -4.65 -7.81
CA ALA A 132 -6.46 -5.67 -6.85
C ALA A 132 -7.91 -5.42 -6.41
N PRO A 133 -8.92 -5.70 -7.26
CA PRO A 133 -10.33 -5.40 -6.95
C PRO A 133 -10.87 -6.19 -5.76
N GLU A 134 -10.48 -7.46 -5.55
CA GLU A 134 -10.92 -8.20 -4.35
C GLU A 134 -10.33 -7.60 -3.07
N LEU A 135 -9.08 -7.11 -3.15
CA LEU A 135 -8.44 -6.40 -2.04
C LEU A 135 -9.18 -5.10 -1.72
N ALA A 136 -9.55 -4.33 -2.73
CA ALA A 136 -10.30 -3.08 -2.56
C ALA A 136 -11.65 -3.33 -1.87
N ILE A 137 -12.39 -4.36 -2.28
CA ILE A 137 -13.65 -4.77 -1.63
C ILE A 137 -13.40 -5.08 -0.16
N ARG A 138 -12.37 -5.88 0.14
CA ARG A 138 -12.04 -6.25 1.51
C ARG A 138 -11.65 -5.06 2.38
N VAL A 139 -10.85 -4.13 1.85
CA VAL A 139 -10.47 -2.89 2.55
C VAL A 139 -11.70 -2.04 2.86
N LYS A 140 -12.59 -1.87 1.88
CA LYS A 140 -13.86 -1.18 2.06
C LYS A 140 -14.68 -1.80 3.20
N GLU A 141 -14.86 -3.11 3.21
CA GLU A 141 -15.60 -3.80 4.28
C GLU A 141 -15.00 -3.55 5.67
N LEU A 142 -13.67 -3.61 5.79
CA LEU A 142 -12.97 -3.41 7.06
C LEU A 142 -13.10 -1.97 7.55
N LEU A 143 -13.02 -0.99 6.65
CA LEU A 143 -13.21 0.42 6.98
C LEU A 143 -14.66 0.67 7.44
N LEU A 144 -15.67 0.20 6.70
CA LEU A 144 -17.08 0.34 7.10
C LEU A 144 -17.34 -0.30 8.48
N LYS A 145 -16.83 -1.52 8.73
CA LYS A 145 -16.93 -2.20 10.03
C LYS A 145 -16.20 -1.46 11.16
N SER A 146 -15.30 -0.54 10.82
CA SER A 146 -14.54 0.28 11.77
C SER A 146 -15.19 1.63 12.06
N GLY A 147 -16.41 1.87 11.56
CA GLY A 147 -17.19 3.07 11.86
C GLY A 147 -17.06 4.19 10.83
N PHE A 148 -16.42 3.93 9.69
CA PHE A 148 -16.43 4.87 8.57
C PHE A 148 -17.82 4.86 7.92
N GLY A 149 -18.44 6.02 7.74
CA GLY A 149 -19.80 6.13 7.19
C GLY A 149 -19.91 5.69 5.73
N SER A 150 -18.82 5.86 4.97
CA SER A 150 -18.75 5.55 3.54
C SER A 150 -17.30 5.29 3.13
N VAL A 151 -17.14 4.54 2.04
CA VAL A 151 -15.87 4.32 1.36
C VAL A 151 -16.13 4.33 -0.14
N HIS A 152 -15.49 5.25 -0.85
CA HIS A 152 -15.55 5.33 -2.30
C HIS A 152 -14.70 4.24 -2.95
N VAL A 153 -15.17 3.70 -4.07
CA VAL A 153 -14.43 2.71 -4.86
C VAL A 153 -14.21 3.28 -6.25
N ASP A 154 -12.97 3.69 -6.53
CA ASP A 154 -12.57 4.24 -7.82
C ASP A 154 -12.08 3.11 -8.73
N LYS A 155 -12.83 2.83 -9.80
CA LYS A 155 -12.49 1.75 -10.75
C LYS A 155 -11.47 2.17 -11.82
N LYS A 156 -11.08 3.45 -11.87
CA LYS A 156 -10.28 4.03 -12.95
C LYS A 156 -8.94 4.59 -12.46
N ARG A 157 -8.85 5.05 -11.21
CA ARG A 157 -7.61 5.63 -10.69
C ARG A 157 -6.46 4.63 -10.71
N GLY A 158 -5.40 4.98 -11.45
CA GLY A 158 -4.14 4.27 -11.47
C GLY A 158 -3.28 4.46 -10.20
N LEU A 159 -1.97 4.30 -10.34
CA LEU A 159 -1.00 4.44 -9.25
C LEU A 159 -0.28 5.78 -9.35
N ASP A 160 -0.28 6.58 -8.28
CA ASP A 160 0.54 7.80 -8.14
C ASP A 160 2.03 7.50 -7.83
N HIS A 161 2.90 8.50 -7.95
CA HIS A 161 4.35 8.28 -7.82
C HIS A 161 4.76 7.79 -6.43
N GLY A 162 3.99 8.16 -5.40
CA GLY A 162 4.18 7.64 -4.05
C GLY A 162 4.06 6.12 -3.98
N ALA A 163 3.23 5.53 -4.84
CA ALA A 163 3.07 4.09 -4.98
C ALA A 163 4.03 3.49 -6.01
N TRP A 164 4.03 3.97 -7.25
CA TRP A 164 4.71 3.26 -8.33
C TRP A 164 6.23 3.40 -8.28
N VAL A 165 6.80 4.50 -7.78
CA VAL A 165 8.26 4.67 -7.73
C VAL A 165 8.91 3.67 -6.77
N PRO A 166 8.45 3.52 -5.51
CA PRO A 166 9.01 2.51 -4.62
C PRO A 166 8.76 1.09 -5.13
N LEU A 167 7.56 0.81 -5.64
CA LEU A 167 7.21 -0.52 -6.14
C LEU A 167 8.06 -0.93 -7.35
N MET A 168 8.32 -0.04 -8.30
CA MET A 168 9.19 -0.31 -9.45
C MET A 168 10.61 -0.70 -9.02
N LEU A 169 11.07 -0.23 -7.86
CA LEU A 169 12.38 -0.60 -7.32
C LEU A 169 12.35 -1.91 -6.54
N MET A 170 11.30 -2.14 -5.74
CA MET A 170 11.15 -3.34 -4.92
C MET A 170 10.72 -4.58 -5.72
N TYR A 171 9.83 -4.39 -6.70
CA TYR A 171 9.16 -5.41 -7.50
C TYR A 171 9.11 -5.00 -8.98
N PRO A 172 10.27 -4.89 -9.66
CA PRO A 172 10.36 -4.36 -11.03
C PRO A 172 9.53 -5.13 -12.06
N GLU A 173 9.17 -6.37 -11.78
CA GLU A 173 8.37 -7.23 -12.65
C GLU A 173 6.90 -6.78 -12.77
N ALA A 174 6.43 -5.89 -11.87
CA ALA A 174 5.07 -5.34 -11.86
C ALA A 174 3.96 -6.41 -11.93
N ASP A 175 4.18 -7.56 -11.31
CA ASP A 175 3.29 -8.74 -11.42
C ASP A 175 2.55 -9.05 -10.10
N ILE A 176 2.58 -8.11 -9.15
CA ILE A 176 1.85 -8.19 -7.89
C ILE A 176 0.64 -7.25 -7.97
N PRO A 177 -0.58 -7.75 -7.71
CA PRO A 177 -1.77 -6.91 -7.63
C PRO A 177 -1.63 -5.79 -6.58
N VAL A 178 -1.99 -4.56 -6.95
CA VAL A 178 -1.90 -3.37 -6.08
C VAL A 178 -3.27 -2.71 -5.92
N CYS A 179 -3.60 -2.36 -4.67
CA CYS A 179 -4.69 -1.47 -4.31
C CYS A 179 -4.09 -0.24 -3.62
N GLN A 180 -4.59 0.95 -3.92
CA GLN A 180 -4.33 2.16 -3.16
C GLN A 180 -5.51 2.50 -2.24
N LEU A 181 -5.20 3.12 -1.11
CA LEU A 181 -6.13 3.74 -0.18
C LEU A 181 -5.74 5.21 -0.02
N SER A 182 -6.72 6.10 -0.10
CA SER A 182 -6.56 7.53 0.10
C SER A 182 -6.39 7.92 1.57
N VAL A 183 -5.87 9.12 1.79
CA VAL A 183 -5.72 9.73 3.11
C VAL A 183 -6.71 10.88 3.33
N GLN A 184 -7.13 11.07 4.58
CA GLN A 184 -7.99 12.17 5.01
C GLN A 184 -7.16 13.09 5.93
N THR A 185 -6.29 13.91 5.34
CA THR A 185 -5.34 14.77 6.08
C THR A 185 -6.03 15.86 6.90
N HIS A 186 -7.27 16.21 6.54
CA HIS A 186 -8.14 17.14 7.28
C HIS A 186 -8.69 16.57 8.60
N LYS A 187 -8.39 15.31 8.95
CA LYS A 187 -8.77 14.67 10.22
C LYS A 187 -7.54 14.44 11.10
N ASP A 188 -7.76 14.25 12.40
CA ASP A 188 -6.68 14.09 13.37
C ASP A 188 -5.94 12.74 13.26
N ALA A 189 -4.81 12.60 13.96
CA ALA A 189 -4.03 11.36 13.96
C ALA A 189 -4.79 10.15 14.54
N ALA A 190 -5.81 10.38 15.37
CA ALA A 190 -6.65 9.31 15.92
C ALA A 190 -7.45 8.62 14.81
N HIS A 191 -7.89 9.36 13.80
CA HIS A 191 -8.55 8.85 12.59
C HIS A 191 -7.72 7.81 11.84
N ILE A 192 -6.42 8.07 11.64
CA ILE A 192 -5.48 7.17 10.94
C ILE A 192 -5.14 5.94 11.81
N THR A 193 -5.09 6.10 13.13
CA THR A 193 -4.75 5.01 14.08
C THR A 193 -5.85 3.93 14.13
N VAL A 194 -7.10 4.26 13.81
CA VAL A 194 -8.20 3.28 13.69
C VAL A 194 -7.90 2.25 12.60
N TRP A 195 -7.23 2.66 11.52
CA TRP A 195 -6.91 1.77 10.42
C TRP A 195 -5.99 0.61 10.84
N GLY A 196 -4.89 0.92 11.54
CA GLY A 196 -3.86 -0.05 11.91
C GLY A 196 -4.33 -1.15 12.88
N ARG A 197 -5.26 -0.83 13.79
CA ARG A 197 -5.67 -1.73 14.89
C ARG A 197 -6.54 -2.93 14.46
N ARG A 198 -7.09 -2.92 13.24
CA ARG A 198 -7.97 -4.00 12.74
C ARG A 198 -7.46 -4.74 11.51
N TRP A 199 -6.42 -4.27 10.83
CA TRP A 199 -5.80 -5.02 9.73
C TRP A 199 -5.01 -6.27 10.17
N HIS A 200 -4.67 -6.35 11.47
CA HIS A 200 -3.84 -7.42 12.03
C HIS A 200 -4.64 -8.51 12.79
N ARG A 201 -5.98 -8.39 12.85
CA ARG A 201 -6.88 -9.41 13.43
C ARG A 201 -7.57 -10.17 12.30
#